data_AF-A0A419HR87-F1
#
_entry.id   AF-A0A419HR87-F1
#
_cell.length_a   1.000
_cell.length_b   1.000
_cell.length_c   1.000
_cell.angle_alpha   90.00
_cell.angle_beta   90.00
_cell.angle_gamma   90.00
#
_symmetry.space_group_name_H-M   'P 1'
#
loop_
_entity.id
_entity.type
_entity.pdbx_description
1 polymer ?
#
loop_
_entity_poly.entity_id
_entity_poly.type
_entity_poly.pdbx_seq_one_letter_code
_entity_poly.pdbx_strand_id
1 'polypeptide(L)'
;MHRNMIKAGLIITAAVLTLTACGGDKKDDAKDNTGSASASVIGPNGWDKLKLKDNLDTAKQTGELGDTATAAGTCQSYPVKDKDAQALFSTDKGLVKVQFKTGDVKTPEGIGAGSTVSELRAKYPSTQVGPDGYFTKVPGKDEYTYTFDADGRADGSKITTFGVQVTGETCK
;
A
#
# COMPACT_ATOMS: atom_id res chain seq x y z
N MET A 1 -25.65 56.55 -3.77
CA MET A 1 -24.83 57.49 -4.58
C MET A 1 -23.44 57.54 -3.97
N HIS A 2 -22.41 57.66 -4.82
CA HIS A 2 -20.96 57.71 -4.55
C HIS A 2 -20.20 56.39 -4.74
N ARG A 3 -19.81 56.24 -6.01
CA ARG A 3 -18.69 55.47 -6.56
C ARG A 3 -17.40 55.89 -5.87
N ASN A 4 -16.43 54.99 -5.74
CA ASN A 4 -15.05 55.35 -6.09
C ASN A 4 -14.26 54.15 -6.62
N MET A 5 -13.95 54.23 -7.90
CA MET A 5 -12.88 53.52 -8.61
C MET A 5 -11.57 54.31 -8.45
N ILE A 6 -10.41 53.64 -8.53
CA ILE A 6 -9.09 54.09 -9.08
C ILE A 6 -8.14 52.88 -8.85
N LYS A 7 -7.76 52.08 -9.85
CA LYS A 7 -6.71 52.23 -10.89
C LYS A 7 -5.25 52.24 -10.37
N ALA A 8 -4.47 51.23 -10.78
CA ALA A 8 -3.05 51.23 -11.19
C ALA A 8 -2.54 49.77 -11.03
N GLY A 9 -1.95 49.07 -11.99
CA GLY A 9 -1.22 49.48 -13.19
C GLY A 9 0.26 49.58 -12.87
N LEU A 10 0.99 48.46 -12.83
CA LEU A 10 2.45 48.47 -12.99
C LEU A 10 2.93 47.19 -13.69
N ILE A 11 3.47 47.40 -14.89
CA ILE A 11 4.25 46.49 -15.71
C ILE A 11 5.68 46.51 -15.16
N ILE A 12 6.28 45.35 -14.89
CA ILE A 12 7.74 45.27 -14.67
C ILE A 12 8.34 44.44 -15.80
N THR A 13 9.14 45.15 -16.60
CA THR A 13 9.94 44.67 -17.72
C THR A 13 11.25 44.04 -17.22
N ALA A 14 11.74 43.11 -18.04
CA ALA A 14 12.86 42.18 -17.86
C ALA A 14 14.19 42.70 -17.28
N ALA A 15 14.92 41.75 -16.68
CA ALA A 15 16.38 41.71 -16.73
C ALA A 15 16.82 40.27 -17.06
N VAL A 16 17.29 40.08 -18.30
CA VAL A 16 18.00 38.86 -18.73
C VAL A 16 19.48 39.09 -18.43
N LEU A 17 20.04 38.27 -17.55
CA LEU A 17 21.48 38.20 -17.27
C LEU A 17 22.02 36.91 -17.87
N THR A 18 22.72 37.02 -19.00
CA THR A 18 23.52 35.95 -19.58
C THR A 18 24.90 35.92 -18.89
N LEU A 19 25.17 34.87 -18.11
CA LEU A 19 26.53 34.54 -17.69
C LEU A 19 27.10 33.46 -18.63
N THR A 20 28.14 33.82 -19.36
CA THR A 20 29.03 32.88 -20.06
C THR A 20 30.19 32.55 -19.14
N ALA A 21 30.26 31.30 -18.66
CA ALA A 21 31.44 30.76 -17.98
C ALA A 21 31.98 29.57 -18.79
N CYS A 22 33.22 29.70 -19.27
CA CYS A 22 34.00 28.62 -19.88
C CYS A 22 34.82 27.91 -18.79
N GLY A 23 34.67 26.59 -18.68
CA GLY A 23 35.55 25.71 -17.89
C GLY A 23 35.03 24.27 -17.84
N GLY A 24 35.65 23.37 -18.62
CA GLY A 24 35.55 21.91 -18.44
C GLY A 24 36.27 21.48 -17.14
N ASP A 25 36.04 20.32 -16.54
CA ASP A 25 35.86 18.98 -17.10
C ASP A 25 35.21 18.03 -16.07
N LYS A 26 34.34 17.14 -16.60
CA LYS A 26 34.13 15.70 -16.23
C LYS A 26 33.53 15.31 -14.86
N LYS A 27 32.49 14.47 -14.97
CA LYS A 27 32.01 13.39 -14.05
C LYS A 27 31.36 13.89 -12.75
N ASP A 28 30.12 13.57 -12.41
CA ASP A 28 29.28 12.44 -12.76
C ASP A 28 27.82 12.88 -12.88
N ASP A 29 27.18 12.48 -13.97
CA ASP A 29 25.73 12.43 -14.09
C ASP A 29 25.19 11.44 -13.06
N ALA A 30 24.94 11.90 -11.84
CA ALA A 30 24.03 11.23 -10.92
C ALA A 30 22.60 11.41 -11.45
N LYS A 31 22.33 10.69 -12.53
CA LYS A 31 20.99 10.37 -12.99
C LYS A 31 20.37 9.52 -11.89
N ASP A 32 19.74 10.19 -10.93
CA ASP A 32 18.81 9.60 -9.98
C ASP A 32 17.61 9.07 -10.77
N ASN A 33 17.82 7.94 -11.44
CA ASN A 33 16.77 7.03 -11.84
C ASN A 33 16.39 6.24 -10.58
N THR A 34 15.86 6.91 -9.56
CA THR A 34 14.87 6.25 -8.71
C THR A 34 13.63 6.07 -9.58
N GLY A 35 13.71 5.06 -10.46
CA GLY A 35 12.55 4.49 -11.10
C GLY A 35 11.65 4.06 -9.97
N SER A 36 10.60 4.84 -9.74
CA SER A 36 9.47 4.43 -8.91
C SER A 36 8.91 3.19 -9.60
N ALA A 37 9.44 2.02 -9.24
CA ALA A 37 8.82 0.76 -9.56
C ALA A 37 7.40 0.89 -9.03
N SER A 38 6.42 0.94 -9.94
CA SER A 38 5.01 1.04 -9.56
C SER A 38 4.74 -0.04 -8.53
N ALA A 39 4.41 0.37 -7.30
CA ALA A 39 4.15 -0.58 -6.23
C ALA A 39 3.05 -1.54 -6.70
N SER A 40 3.26 -2.83 -6.47
CA SER A 40 2.24 -3.83 -6.75
C SER A 40 1.02 -3.57 -5.87
N VAL A 41 -0.18 -3.80 -6.39
CA VAL A 41 -1.41 -3.39 -5.71
C VAL A 41 -2.14 -4.59 -5.12
N ILE A 42 -2.47 -4.54 -3.83
CA ILE A 42 -3.41 -5.48 -3.20
C ILE A 42 -4.83 -5.00 -3.48
N GLY A 43 -5.42 -5.58 -4.51
CA GLY A 43 -6.75 -5.23 -4.97
C GLY A 43 -7.85 -5.73 -4.03
N PRO A 44 -9.10 -5.32 -4.32
CA PRO A 44 -10.25 -5.72 -3.53
C PRO A 44 -10.44 -7.24 -3.42
N ASN A 45 -9.97 -8.01 -4.40
CA ASN A 45 -10.19 -9.45 -4.46
C ASN A 45 -8.96 -10.28 -4.05
N GLY A 46 -7.84 -9.66 -3.66
CA GLY A 46 -6.58 -10.35 -3.41
C GLY A 46 -5.37 -9.64 -4.01
N TRP A 47 -4.34 -10.39 -4.38
CA TRP A 47 -3.08 -9.86 -4.91
C TRP A 47 -2.62 -10.69 -6.11
N ASP A 48 -2.28 -10.00 -7.20
CA ASP A 48 -1.90 -10.61 -8.49
C ASP A 48 -2.88 -11.73 -8.90
N LYS A 49 -2.39 -12.98 -9.02
CA LYS A 49 -3.20 -14.14 -9.38
C LYS A 49 -3.89 -14.80 -8.17
N LEU A 50 -3.49 -14.46 -6.95
CA LEU A 50 -4.09 -14.99 -5.72
C LEU A 50 -5.39 -14.24 -5.42
N LYS A 51 -6.51 -14.96 -5.41
CA LYS A 51 -7.83 -14.39 -5.10
C LYS A 51 -8.40 -14.97 -3.83
N LEU A 52 -9.00 -14.11 -3.01
CA LEU A 52 -9.74 -14.55 -1.84
C LEU A 52 -10.85 -15.52 -2.24
N LYS A 53 -11.08 -16.52 -1.39
CA LYS A 53 -12.00 -17.66 -1.55
C LYS A 53 -11.61 -18.70 -2.60
N ASP A 54 -10.51 -18.53 -3.32
CA ASP A 54 -9.97 -19.63 -4.16
C ASP A 54 -9.52 -20.78 -3.25
N ASN A 55 -9.83 -22.01 -3.65
CA ASN A 55 -9.30 -23.19 -2.96
C ASN A 55 -7.77 -23.30 -3.16
N LEU A 56 -7.12 -24.10 -2.33
CA LEU A 56 -5.66 -24.25 -2.34
C LEU A 56 -5.11 -24.74 -3.68
N ASP A 57 -5.80 -25.66 -4.37
CA ASP A 57 -5.32 -26.21 -5.63
C ASP A 57 -5.34 -25.16 -6.74
N THR A 58 -6.41 -24.37 -6.83
CA THR A 58 -6.49 -23.21 -7.72
C THR A 58 -5.39 -22.20 -7.42
N ALA A 59 -5.16 -21.88 -6.14
CA ALA A 59 -4.10 -20.96 -5.75
C ALA A 59 -2.70 -21.50 -6.06
N LYS A 60 -2.44 -22.80 -5.90
CA LYS A 60 -1.15 -23.42 -6.28
C LYS A 60 -0.90 -23.35 -7.79
N GLN A 61 -1.93 -23.52 -8.61
CA GLN A 61 -1.81 -23.43 -10.07
C GLN A 61 -1.37 -22.04 -10.55
N THR A 62 -1.54 -20.99 -9.74
CA THR A 62 -1.06 -19.64 -10.07
C THR A 62 0.46 -19.54 -10.10
N GLY A 63 1.16 -20.44 -9.40
CA GLY A 63 2.60 -20.39 -9.19
C GLY A 63 3.06 -19.42 -8.09
N GLU A 64 2.17 -18.63 -7.49
CA GLU A 64 2.52 -17.58 -6.53
C GLU A 64 2.79 -18.09 -5.11
N LEU A 65 2.43 -19.33 -4.78
CA LEU A 65 2.67 -19.94 -3.46
C LEU A 65 3.99 -20.70 -3.44
N GLY A 66 4.72 -20.60 -2.33
CA GLY A 66 5.82 -21.50 -2.01
C GLY A 66 5.33 -22.89 -1.59
N ASP A 67 6.24 -23.86 -1.58
CA ASP A 67 5.87 -25.28 -1.47
C ASP A 67 5.59 -25.73 -0.03
N THR A 68 6.12 -25.02 0.96
CA THR A 68 6.03 -25.40 2.37
C THR A 68 4.94 -24.61 3.08
N ALA A 69 3.91 -25.32 3.55
CA ALA A 69 2.92 -24.77 4.46
C ALA A 69 3.43 -24.78 5.89
N THR A 70 3.00 -23.80 6.68
CA THR A 70 3.11 -23.81 8.14
C THR A 70 1.72 -23.82 8.76
N ALA A 71 1.57 -24.43 9.92
CA ALA A 71 0.32 -24.38 10.67
C ALA A 71 0.12 -22.98 11.27
N ALA A 72 -1.07 -22.42 11.09
CA ALA A 72 -1.48 -21.10 11.60
C ALA A 72 -2.86 -21.22 12.25
N GLY A 73 -2.90 -21.71 13.50
CA GLY A 73 -4.15 -22.04 14.19
C GLY A 73 -4.94 -23.13 13.45
N THR A 74 -6.17 -22.82 13.04
CA THR A 74 -7.03 -23.69 12.23
C THR A 74 -6.76 -23.57 10.73
N CYS A 75 -5.70 -22.86 10.34
CA CYS A 75 -5.44 -22.46 8.96
C CYS A 75 -4.03 -22.91 8.54
N GLN A 76 -3.80 -22.94 7.23
CA GLN A 76 -2.48 -23.20 6.65
C GLN A 76 -1.92 -21.91 6.08
N SER A 77 -0.72 -21.53 6.49
CA SER A 77 0.00 -20.38 5.94
C SER A 77 1.01 -20.84 4.91
N TYR A 78 0.92 -20.28 3.71
CA TYR A 78 1.87 -20.47 2.63
C TYR A 78 2.66 -19.18 2.41
N PRO A 79 3.99 -19.23 2.30
CA PRO A 79 4.75 -18.08 1.85
C PRO A 79 4.34 -17.72 0.42
N VAL A 80 4.26 -16.43 0.12
CA VAL A 80 4.11 -15.95 -1.26
C VAL A 80 5.50 -15.87 -1.87
N LYS A 81 5.69 -16.41 -3.09
CA LYS A 81 7.00 -16.43 -3.76
C LYS A 81 7.51 -15.02 -3.99
N ASP A 82 8.82 -14.84 -3.83
CA ASP A 82 9.54 -13.60 -4.10
C ASP A 82 9.01 -12.35 -3.35
N LYS A 83 8.26 -12.58 -2.27
CA LYS A 83 7.67 -11.54 -1.41
C LYS A 83 7.84 -11.91 0.06
N ASP A 84 8.06 -10.90 0.90
CA ASP A 84 7.90 -11.06 2.35
C ASP A 84 6.41 -10.99 2.69
N ALA A 85 5.71 -12.10 2.42
CA ALA A 85 4.27 -12.19 2.51
C ALA A 85 3.79 -13.64 2.76
N GLN A 86 2.55 -13.73 3.26
CA GLN A 86 1.88 -14.98 3.61
C GLN A 86 0.46 -15.00 3.04
N ALA A 87 0.04 -16.17 2.56
CA ALA A 87 -1.32 -16.48 2.14
C ALA A 87 -1.90 -17.53 3.10
N LEU A 88 -2.98 -17.19 3.81
CA LEU A 88 -3.61 -18.07 4.78
C LEU A 88 -4.84 -18.74 4.17
N PHE A 89 -4.91 -20.05 4.29
CA PHE A 89 -5.99 -20.89 3.79
C PHE A 89 -6.78 -21.48 4.95
N SER A 90 -8.09 -21.30 4.90
CA SER A 90 -9.04 -22.08 5.69
C SER A 90 -9.45 -23.30 4.88
N THR A 91 -9.56 -24.46 5.54
CA THR A 91 -10.01 -25.71 4.89
C THR A 91 -11.36 -25.56 4.19
N ASP A 92 -12.30 -24.84 4.82
CA ASP A 92 -13.68 -24.74 4.30
C ASP A 92 -13.90 -23.55 3.37
N LYS A 93 -13.05 -22.52 3.45
CA LYS A 93 -13.27 -21.24 2.77
C LYS A 93 -12.19 -20.87 1.75
N GLY A 94 -11.15 -21.68 1.62
CA GLY A 94 -10.03 -21.39 0.72
C GLY A 94 -9.14 -20.27 1.22
N LEU A 95 -8.57 -19.49 0.30
CA LEU A 95 -7.70 -18.36 0.59
C LEU A 95 -8.48 -17.27 1.32
N VAL A 96 -8.20 -17.08 2.59
CA VAL A 96 -8.95 -16.14 3.44
C VAL A 96 -8.20 -14.86 3.74
N LYS A 97 -6.87 -14.85 3.59
CA LYS A 97 -6.03 -13.67 3.84
C LYS A 97 -4.75 -13.72 3.01
N VAL A 98 -4.35 -12.57 2.47
CA VAL A 98 -3.00 -12.34 1.94
C VAL A 98 -2.40 -11.15 2.66
N GLN A 99 -1.21 -11.30 3.22
CA GLN A 99 -0.58 -10.32 4.10
C GLN A 99 0.89 -10.09 3.73
N PHE A 100 1.31 -8.83 3.67
CA PHE A 100 2.63 -8.36 3.25
C PHE A 100 3.31 -7.57 4.36
N LYS A 101 4.63 -7.72 4.48
CA LYS A 101 5.52 -6.92 5.34
C LYS A 101 6.41 -5.96 4.55
N THR A 102 6.42 -6.11 3.23
CA THR A 102 7.22 -5.32 2.30
C THR A 102 6.53 -4.03 1.86
N GLY A 103 7.33 -3.00 1.56
CA GLY A 103 6.85 -1.67 1.13
C GLY A 103 6.61 -1.53 -0.38
N ASP A 104 6.94 -2.54 -1.18
CA ASP A 104 6.73 -2.58 -2.64
C ASP A 104 5.31 -3.03 -3.03
N VAL A 105 4.47 -3.40 -2.05
CA VAL A 105 3.05 -3.67 -2.23
C VAL A 105 2.24 -2.63 -1.46
N LYS A 106 1.12 -2.16 -2.02
CA LYS A 106 0.22 -1.17 -1.40
C LYS A 106 -1.24 -1.44 -1.75
N THR A 107 -2.17 -0.87 -0.98
CA THR A 107 -3.58 -0.77 -1.40
C THR A 107 -3.71 0.19 -2.59
N PRO A 108 -4.86 0.20 -3.31
CA PRO A 108 -5.11 1.16 -4.39
C PRO A 108 -4.95 2.63 -3.97
N GLU A 109 -5.23 2.93 -2.71
CA GLU A 109 -5.14 4.24 -2.06
C GLU A 109 -3.71 4.61 -1.63
N GLY A 110 -2.76 3.69 -1.80
CA GLY A 110 -1.33 3.91 -1.57
C GLY A 110 -0.85 3.62 -0.14
N ILE A 111 -1.62 2.89 0.67
CA ILE A 111 -1.21 2.48 2.02
C ILE A 111 -0.54 1.10 1.98
N GLY A 112 0.60 0.96 2.62
CA GLY A 112 1.31 -0.32 2.76
C GLY A 112 2.30 -0.26 3.91
N ALA A 113 3.24 -1.21 3.97
CA ALA A 113 4.31 -1.15 4.96
C ALA A 113 5.15 0.14 4.80
N GLY A 114 5.48 0.80 5.91
CA GLY A 114 6.18 2.09 5.96
C GLY A 114 5.28 3.33 5.95
N SER A 115 4.00 3.20 5.58
CA SER A 115 3.01 4.28 5.77
C SER A 115 2.81 4.59 7.26
N THR A 116 2.36 5.81 7.58
CA THR A 116 2.01 6.16 8.96
C THR A 116 0.55 5.83 9.30
N VAL A 117 0.24 5.72 10.59
CA VAL A 117 -1.15 5.62 11.07
C VAL A 117 -1.97 6.85 10.67
N SER A 118 -1.37 8.04 10.64
CA SER A 118 -2.05 9.25 10.16
C SER A 118 -2.42 9.17 8.67
N GLU A 119 -1.51 8.68 7.82
CA GLU A 119 -1.78 8.45 6.39
C GLU A 119 -2.90 7.42 6.20
N LEU A 120 -2.85 6.32 6.96
CA LEU A 120 -3.91 5.30 6.96
C LEU A 120 -5.27 5.92 7.25
N ARG A 121 -5.42 6.68 8.35
CA ARG A 121 -6.69 7.30 8.74
C ARG A 121 -7.15 8.37 7.75
N ALA A 122 -6.23 9.10 7.13
CA ALA A 122 -6.55 10.09 6.11
C ALA A 122 -7.13 9.44 4.83
N LYS A 123 -6.59 8.29 4.40
CA LYS A 123 -7.09 7.54 3.25
C LYS A 123 -8.32 6.70 3.55
N TYR A 124 -8.43 6.22 4.78
CA TYR A 124 -9.53 5.39 5.25
C TYR A 124 -10.14 5.96 6.54
N PRO A 125 -10.99 6.99 6.45
CA PRO A 125 -11.57 7.65 7.62
C PRO A 125 -12.45 6.73 8.49
N SER A 126 -12.96 5.63 7.91
CA SER A 126 -13.74 4.60 8.60
C SER A 126 -12.90 3.53 9.29
N THR A 127 -11.58 3.71 9.37
CA THR A 127 -10.68 2.73 10.00
C THR A 127 -11.04 2.52 11.46
N GLN A 128 -11.30 1.28 11.82
CA GLN A 128 -11.54 0.84 13.18
C GLN A 128 -10.22 0.39 13.82
N VAL A 129 -10.09 0.60 15.12
CA VAL A 129 -8.97 0.08 15.91
C VAL A 129 -9.46 -1.15 16.67
N GLY A 130 -8.75 -2.27 16.52
CA GLY A 130 -9.02 -3.49 17.27
C GLY A 130 -7.76 -4.00 18.00
N PRO A 131 -7.89 -5.05 18.81
CA PRO A 131 -6.76 -5.65 19.52
C PRO A 131 -5.61 -6.02 18.59
N ASP A 132 -5.94 -6.56 17.41
CA ASP A 132 -4.98 -7.07 16.42
C ASP A 132 -4.65 -6.06 15.32
N GLY A 133 -4.82 -4.76 15.54
CA GLY A 133 -4.37 -3.75 14.57
C GLY A 133 -5.47 -2.77 14.17
N TYR A 134 -5.48 -2.41 12.89
CA TYR A 134 -6.43 -1.50 12.27
C TYR A 134 -7.18 -2.23 11.16
N PHE A 135 -8.46 -1.90 11.01
CA PHE A 135 -9.37 -2.59 10.11
C PHE A 135 -10.18 -1.57 9.34
N THR A 136 -10.29 -1.73 8.03
CA THR A 136 -11.22 -0.94 7.22
C THR A 136 -11.84 -1.82 6.16
N LYS A 137 -13.10 -1.57 5.83
CA LYS A 137 -13.74 -2.23 4.70
C LYS A 137 -12.98 -1.91 3.43
N VAL A 138 -12.92 -2.89 2.54
CA VAL A 138 -12.43 -2.67 1.18
C VAL A 138 -13.49 -1.85 0.42
N PRO A 139 -13.12 -0.70 -0.21
CA PRO A 139 -14.08 0.10 -0.96
C PRO A 139 -14.80 -0.70 -2.06
N GLY A 140 -16.13 -0.75 -1.99
CA GLY A 140 -16.97 -1.47 -2.95
C GLY A 140 -16.98 -3.01 -2.83
N LYS A 141 -16.47 -3.56 -1.71
CA LYS A 141 -16.50 -4.99 -1.36
C LYS A 141 -16.64 -5.18 0.15
N ASP A 142 -17.87 -5.23 0.64
CA ASP A 142 -18.14 -5.38 2.07
C ASP A 142 -17.75 -6.76 2.62
N GLU A 143 -17.62 -7.76 1.75
CA GLU A 143 -17.15 -9.10 2.11
C GLU A 143 -15.65 -9.17 2.42
N TYR A 144 -14.90 -8.08 2.20
CA TYR A 144 -13.47 -8.00 2.42
C TYR A 144 -13.07 -6.83 3.33
N THR A 145 -12.02 -7.06 4.10
CA THR A 145 -11.46 -6.09 5.04
C THR A 145 -9.96 -5.96 4.79
N TYR A 146 -9.47 -4.73 4.71
CA TYR A 146 -8.04 -4.47 4.84
C TYR A 146 -7.65 -4.47 6.31
N THR A 147 -6.56 -5.16 6.62
CA THR A 147 -5.96 -5.23 7.96
C THR A 147 -4.59 -4.59 7.95
N PHE A 148 -4.27 -3.81 8.98
CA PHE A 148 -2.96 -3.18 9.14
C PHE A 148 -2.45 -3.35 10.57
N ASP A 149 -1.22 -3.83 10.70
CA ASP A 149 -0.46 -3.82 11.94
C ASP A 149 0.54 -2.66 11.91
N ALA A 150 0.76 -2.05 13.07
CA ALA A 150 1.71 -0.95 13.21
C ALA A 150 2.64 -1.17 14.41
N ASP A 151 3.81 -0.53 14.39
CA ASP A 151 4.77 -0.51 15.50
C ASP A 151 4.28 0.26 16.74
N GLY A 152 3.10 0.86 16.66
CA GLY A 152 2.43 1.55 17.76
C GLY A 152 1.06 2.10 17.36
N ARG A 153 0.44 2.85 18.28
CA ARG A 153 -0.90 3.43 18.10
C ARG A 153 -0.91 4.94 17.83
N ALA A 154 0.25 5.59 17.92
CA ALA A 154 0.39 7.01 17.68
C ALA A 154 0.31 7.32 16.18
N ASP A 155 -0.04 8.56 15.83
CA ASP A 155 -0.20 8.98 14.43
C ASP A 155 1.07 8.81 13.59
N GLY A 156 2.24 8.97 14.20
CA GLY A 156 3.54 8.76 13.57
C GLY A 156 4.01 7.30 13.49
N SER A 157 3.31 6.37 14.15
CA SER A 157 3.64 4.94 14.11
C SER A 157 3.56 4.40 12.68
N LYS A 158 4.46 3.48 12.35
CA LYS A 158 4.58 2.92 11.01
C LYS A 158 3.78 1.63 10.88
N ILE A 159 3.09 1.49 9.76
CA ILE A 159 2.51 0.22 9.34
C ILE A 159 3.66 -0.75 9.07
N THR A 160 3.68 -1.88 9.77
CA THR A 160 4.71 -2.92 9.66
C THR A 160 4.21 -4.10 8.84
N THR A 161 2.90 -4.31 8.81
CA THR A 161 2.28 -5.41 8.08
C THR A 161 0.90 -4.98 7.62
N PHE A 162 0.49 -5.37 6.41
CA PHE A 162 -0.85 -5.08 5.91
C PHE A 162 -1.35 -6.18 5.00
N GLY A 163 -2.65 -6.26 4.78
CA GLY A 163 -3.23 -7.31 3.96
C GLY A 163 -4.70 -7.11 3.66
N VAL A 164 -5.25 -8.02 2.88
CA VAL A 164 -6.69 -8.13 2.61
C VAL A 164 -7.16 -9.50 3.07
N GLN A 165 -8.33 -9.54 3.69
CA GLN A 165 -8.93 -10.78 4.15
C GLN A 165 -10.44 -10.80 3.92
N VAL A 166 -11.01 -12.00 3.97
CA VAL A 166 -12.46 -12.18 4.09
C VAL A 166 -12.93 -11.62 5.43
N THR A 167 -13.99 -10.82 5.40
CA THR A 167 -14.57 -10.18 6.58
C THR A 167 -15.06 -11.25 7.56
N GLY A 168 -14.68 -11.13 8.84
CA GLY A 168 -15.08 -12.05 9.90
C GLY A 168 -14.25 -13.33 10.03
N GLU A 169 -13.18 -13.49 9.24
CA GLU A 169 -12.28 -14.64 9.39
C GLU A 169 -11.44 -14.59 10.66
N THR A 170 -11.18 -15.76 11.21
CA THR A 170 -10.42 -15.95 12.45
C THR A 170 -9.01 -16.52 12.21
N CYS A 171 -8.60 -16.73 10.96
CA CYS A 171 -7.24 -17.14 10.62
C CYS A 171 -6.26 -16.01 10.98
N LYS A 172 -5.31 -16.31 11.87
CA LYS A 172 -4.32 -15.36 12.38
C LYS A 172 -2.92 -15.89 12.15
#